data_AF-A0A930S9K3-F1
#
_entry.id   AF-A0A930S9K3-F1
#
_cell.length_a   1.000
_cell.length_b   1.000
_cell.length_c   1.000
_cell.angle_alpha   90.00
_cell.angle_beta   90.00
_cell.angle_gamma   90.00
#
_symmetry.space_group_name_H-M   'P 1'
#
loop_
_entity.id
_entity.type
_entity.pdbx_description
1 polymer ?
#
loop_
_entity_poly.entity_id
_entity_poly.type
_entity_poly.pdbx_seq_one_letter_code
_entity_poly.pdbx_strand_id
1 'polypeptide(L)'
;MSKIIGIDLGTTNSAVAVLEGTESKIIANPEGNRTTPSVVSFKNGEIIVGDAAKRQAVTNPDTIISIKSKMGTSEKVSANG
;
A
#
# COMPACT_ATOMS: atom_id res chain seq x y z
N MET A 1 10.28 -22.73 7.60
CA MET A 1 8.91 -22.54 7.08
C MET A 1 8.57 -21.06 7.18
N SER A 2 8.08 -20.45 6.09
CA SER A 2 7.61 -19.06 6.15
C SER A 2 6.32 -18.98 6.97
N LYS A 3 6.16 -17.93 7.79
CA LYS A 3 4.88 -17.68 8.47
C LYS A 3 3.83 -17.29 7.41
N ILE A 4 2.61 -17.81 7.55
CA ILE A 4 1.46 -17.34 6.77
C ILE A 4 1.02 -16.00 7.38
N ILE A 5 0.75 -15.02 6.54
CA ILE A 5 0.27 -13.69 6.93
C ILE A 5 -1.12 -13.43 6.33
N GLY A 6 -1.94 -12.69 7.05
CA GLY A 6 -3.17 -12.10 6.53
C GLY A 6 -2.87 -10.73 5.93
N ILE A 7 -3.39 -10.46 4.73
CA ILE A 7 -3.26 -9.16 4.08
C ILE A 7 -4.68 -8.64 3.82
N ASP A 8 -5.00 -7.50 4.42
CA ASP A 8 -6.13 -6.69 3.99
C ASP A 8 -5.63 -5.66 2.99
N LEU A 9 -5.99 -5.85 1.72
CA LEU A 9 -5.67 -4.92 0.64
C LEU A 9 -6.89 -4.02 0.41
N GLY A 10 -6.99 -2.94 1.18
CA GLY A 10 -8.07 -1.97 1.11
C GLY A 10 -7.84 -0.88 0.06
N THR A 11 -8.91 -0.17 -0.29
CA THR A 11 -8.88 0.94 -1.26
C THR A 11 -8.09 2.15 -0.77
N THR A 12 -8.26 2.50 0.51
CA THR A 12 -7.63 3.68 1.12
C THR A 12 -6.38 3.31 1.92
N ASN A 13 -6.48 2.27 2.75
CA ASN A 13 -5.37 1.76 3.56
C ASN A 13 -5.35 0.23 3.48
N SER A 14 -4.18 -0.33 3.75
CA SER A 14 -3.94 -1.77 3.86
C SER A 14 -3.33 -2.10 5.21
N ALA A 15 -3.51 -3.34 5.65
CA ALA A 15 -2.96 -3.85 6.91
C ALA A 15 -2.44 -5.28 6.71
N VAL A 16 -1.45 -5.66 7.53
CA VAL A 16 -0.90 -7.01 7.52
C VAL A 16 -0.96 -7.58 8.94
N ALA A 17 -1.44 -8.81 9.05
CA ALA A 17 -1.51 -9.55 10.29
C ALA A 17 -0.67 -10.83 10.22
N VAL A 18 -0.14 -11.27 11.35
CA VAL A 18 0.50 -12.58 11.50
C VAL A 18 -0.10 -13.30 12.68
N LEU A 19 -0.24 -14.63 12.55
CA LEU A 19 -0.64 -15.48 13.66
C LEU A 19 0.59 -15.85 14.48
N GLU A 20 0.62 -15.48 15.75
CA GLU A 20 1.64 -15.88 16.71
C GLU A 20 1.01 -16.74 17.79
N GLY A 21 1.29 -18.05 17.77
CA GLY A 21 0.60 -19.01 18.62
C GLY A 21 -0.88 -19.07 18.28
N THR A 22 -1.73 -18.69 19.23
CA THR A 22 -3.20 -18.62 19.06
C THR A 22 -3.72 -17.20 18.87
N GLU A 23 -2.85 -16.19 18.87
CA GLU A 23 -3.23 -14.78 18.79
C GLU A 23 -2.84 -14.16 17.44
N SER A 24 -3.76 -13.41 16.84
CA SER A 24 -3.49 -12.61 15.65
C SER A 24 -2.94 -11.24 16.05
N LYS A 25 -1.78 -10.86 15.50
CA LYS A 25 -1.18 -9.54 15.72
C LYS A 25 -1.03 -8.77 14.42
N ILE A 26 -1.37 -7.48 14.46
CA ILE A 26 -1.14 -6.56 13.35
C ILE A 26 0.32 -6.13 13.35
N ILE A 27 0.96 -6.20 12.19
CA ILE A 27 2.35 -5.78 11.98
C ILE A 27 2.35 -4.25 11.81
N ALA A 28 3.11 -3.56 12.64
CA ALA A 28 3.35 -2.13 12.46
C ALA A 28 4.24 -1.90 11.23
N ASN A 29 3.91 -0.89 10.43
CA ASN A 29 4.75 -0.45 9.33
C ASN A 29 5.99 0.29 9.85
N PRO A 30 6.96 0.64 8.98
CA PRO A 30 8.17 1.36 9.39
C PRO A 30 7.91 2.73 10.06
N GLU A 31 6.74 3.35 9.84
CA GLU A 31 6.33 4.59 10.52
C GLU A 31 5.63 4.32 11.88
N GLY A 32 5.53 3.06 12.31
CA GLY A 32 4.88 2.66 13.57
C GLY A 32 3.36 2.51 13.48
N ASN A 33 2.76 2.78 12.32
CA ASN A 33 1.32 2.69 12.11
C ASN A 33 0.89 1.23 11.83
N ARG A 34 -0.29 0.85 12.31
CA ARG A 34 -0.88 -0.48 12.07
C ARG A 34 -1.58 -0.62 10.72
N THR A 35 -1.75 0.48 10.01
CA THR A 35 -2.28 0.54 8.65
C THR A 35 -1.35 1.40 7.81
N THR A 36 -1.29 1.12 6.52
CA THR A 36 -0.47 1.87 5.56
C THR A 36 -1.36 2.37 4.44
N PRO A 37 -1.27 3.64 4.01
CA PRO A 37 -2.02 4.12 2.86
C PRO A 37 -1.77 3.28 1.61
N SER A 38 -2.85 2.93 0.91
CA SER A 38 -2.81 2.19 -0.37
C SER A 38 -2.47 3.14 -1.52
N VAL A 39 -1.28 3.72 -1.47
CA VAL A 39 -0.78 4.73 -2.40
C VAL A 39 0.62 4.37 -2.86
N VAL A 40 0.88 4.55 -4.15
CA VAL A 40 2.19 4.34 -4.78
C VAL A 40 2.57 5.61 -5.52
N SER A 41 3.80 6.08 -5.37
CA SER A 41 4.33 7.25 -6.08
C SER A 41 5.64 6.86 -6.76
N PHE A 42 5.78 7.21 -8.04
CA PHE A 42 7.00 6.96 -8.81
C PHE A 42 7.78 8.26 -8.94
N LYS A 43 9.08 8.21 -8.66
CA LYS A 43 9.94 9.40 -8.74
C LYS A 43 11.38 9.00 -9.03
N ASN A 44 11.97 9.51 -10.10
CA ASN A 44 13.38 9.26 -10.47
C ASN A 44 13.76 7.76 -10.53
N GLY A 45 12.84 6.90 -10.97
CA GLY A 45 13.05 5.45 -11.00
C GLY A 45 12.85 4.73 -9.65
N GLU A 46 12.52 5.45 -8.59
CA GLU A 46 12.19 4.88 -7.28
C GLU A 46 10.68 4.68 -7.13
N ILE A 47 10.31 3.61 -6.41
CA ILE A 47 8.93 3.31 -6.02
C ILE A 47 8.77 3.65 -4.54
N ILE A 48 7.91 4.61 -4.26
CA ILE A 48 7.59 5.08 -2.91
C ILE A 48 6.17 4.62 -2.59
N VAL A 49 5.94 4.09 -1.38
CA VAL A 49 4.63 3.57 -0.96
C VAL A 49 4.20 4.13 0.40
N GLY A 50 2.91 4.03 0.72
CA GLY A 50 2.40 4.38 2.04
C GLY A 50 2.32 5.88 2.31
N ASP A 51 2.60 6.29 3.53
CA ASP A 51 2.50 7.69 3.97
C ASP A 51 3.41 8.63 3.18
N ALA A 52 4.64 8.20 2.87
CA ALA A 52 5.57 8.96 2.05
C ALA A 52 5.04 9.20 0.62
N ALA A 53 4.36 8.22 0.03
CA ALA A 53 3.72 8.37 -1.28
C ALA A 53 2.48 9.27 -1.19
N LYS A 54 1.67 9.11 -0.14
CA LYS A 54 0.47 9.93 0.11
C LYS A 54 0.82 11.41 0.24
N ARG A 55 1.93 11.76 0.91
CA ARG A 55 2.43 13.15 1.01
C ARG A 55 2.75 13.76 -0.37
N GLN A 56 3.09 12.94 -1.36
CA GLN A 56 3.41 13.38 -2.71
C GLN A 56 2.20 13.46 -3.64
N ALA A 57 1.02 12.97 -3.22
CA ALA A 57 -0.16 12.90 -4.09
C ALA A 57 -0.62 14.26 -4.66
N VAL A 58 -0.27 15.37 -3.99
CA VAL A 58 -0.59 16.73 -4.44
C VAL A 58 0.45 17.28 -5.42
N THR A 59 1.73 16.94 -5.22
CA THR A 59 2.86 17.57 -5.92
C THR A 59 3.48 16.71 -7.00
N ASN A 60 3.30 15.38 -6.95
CA ASN A 60 3.85 14.42 -7.89
C ASN A 60 2.70 13.80 -8.72
N PRO A 61 2.57 14.14 -10.01
CA PRO A 61 1.53 13.59 -10.86
C PRO A 61 1.64 12.08 -11.07
N ASP A 62 2.83 11.49 -10.90
CA ASP A 62 3.07 10.03 -10.98
C ASP A 62 2.70 9.30 -9.67
N THR A 63 1.64 9.76 -8.99
CA THR A 63 1.14 9.16 -7.76
C THR A 63 -0.23 8.53 -7.98
N ILE A 64 -0.33 7.23 -7.69
CA ILE A 64 -1.53 6.44 -7.90
C ILE A 64 -2.23 6.18 -6.56
N ILE A 65 -3.52 6.54 -6.53
CA ILE A 65 -4.43 6.35 -5.39
C ILE A 65 -5.63 5.50 -5.81
N SER A 66 -6.25 4.81 -4.85
CA SER A 66 -7.53 4.08 -5.04
C SER A 66 -7.52 3.03 -6.17
N ILE A 67 -6.34 2.48 -6.51
CA ILE A 67 -6.19 1.51 -7.61
C ILE A 67 -6.99 0.24 -7.40
N LYS A 68 -7.23 -0.13 -6.14
CA LYS A 68 -8.05 -1.28 -5.74
C LYS A 68 -9.44 -1.27 -6.40
N SER A 69 -10.06 -0.10 -6.54
CA SER A 69 -11.40 0.03 -7.15
C SER A 69 -11.43 -0.28 -8.64
N LYS A 70 -10.27 -0.24 -9.30
CA LYS A 70 -10.12 -0.52 -10.74
C LYS A 70 -9.78 -1.98 -11.02
N MET A 71 -9.47 -2.77 -9.98
CA MET A 71 -9.14 -4.18 -10.16
C MET A 71 -10.35 -4.96 -10.70
N GLY A 72 -10.09 -5.86 -11.66
CA GLY A 72 -11.14 -6.60 -12.36
C GLY A 72 -11.78 -5.82 -13.52
N THR A 73 -11.33 -4.60 -13.79
CA THR A 73 -11.71 -3.82 -14.97
C THR A 73 -10.60 -3.84 -16.03
N SER A 74 -10.89 -3.32 -17.23
CA SER A 74 -9.91 -3.13 -18.31
C SER A 74 -9.16 -1.79 -18.25
N GLU A 75 -9.41 -0.99 -17.21
CA GLU A 75 -8.82 0.34 -17.08
C GLU A 75 -7.30 0.25 -16.92
N LYS A 76 -6.57 1.13 -17.64
CA LYS A 76 -5.12 1.26 -17.53
C LYS A 76 -4.78 2.62 -16.93
N VAL A 77 -3.79 2.63 -16.06
CA VAL A 77 -3.26 3.84 -15.45
C VAL A 77 -1.80 3.97 -15.86
N SER A 78 -1.47 5.05 -16.56
CA SER A 78 -0.08 5.39 -16.87
C SER A 78 0.55 6.04 -15.64
N ALA A 79 1.72 5.56 -15.24
CA ALA A 79 2.55 6.12 -14.20
C ALA A 79 4.01 5.80 -14.54
N ASN A 80 4.94 6.66 -14.13
CA ASN A 80 6.38 6.48 -14.36
C ASN A 80 6.83 6.63 -15.83
N GLY A 81 6.30 7.65 -16.52
CA GLY A 81 6.69 8.00 -17.89
C GLY A 81 6.51 6.86 -18.89
#